data_AF-C3Z0E1-F1
#
_entry.id   AF-C3Z0E1-F1
#
_cell.length_a   1.000
_cell.length_b   1.000
_cell.length_c   1.000
_cell.angle_alpha   90.00
_cell.angle_beta   90.00
_cell.angle_gamma   90.00
#
_symmetry.space_group_name_H-M   'P 1'
#
loop_
_entity.id
_entity.type
_entity.pdbx_description
1 polymer ?
#
loop_
_entity_poly.entity_id
_entity_poly.type
_entity_poly.pdbx_seq_one_letter_code
_entity_poly.pdbx_strand_id
1 'polypeptide(L)'
;PNFAKFPSSAAVADGDPARFDAMVTGSPVPNVTWLHMGTEIRSDTRRKVVFDQSKNMSSIVISQVQPSDGGDYTCQLTNDYGQAACTAQLLVKGIKK
;
A
#
# COMPACT_ATOMS: atom_id res chain seq x y z
N PRO A 1 17.24 -2.26 4.33
CA PRO A 1 15.96 -1.53 4.51
C PRO A 1 14.95 -2.46 5.18
N ASN A 2 14.15 -1.95 6.10
CA ASN A 2 13.28 -2.75 6.95
C ASN A 2 11.91 -2.08 7.13
N PHE A 3 10.92 -2.86 7.53
CA PHE A 3 9.60 -2.35 7.92
C PHE A 3 9.57 -2.16 9.44
N ALA A 4 9.30 -0.94 9.89
CA ALA A 4 8.92 -0.67 11.28
C ALA A 4 7.43 -0.94 11.52
N LYS A 5 6.59 -0.74 10.50
CA LYS A 5 5.18 -1.09 10.52
C LYS A 5 4.78 -1.71 9.20
N PHE A 6 4.17 -2.89 9.28
CA PHE A 6 3.64 -3.60 8.12
C PHE A 6 2.23 -3.09 7.79
N PRO A 7 1.85 -3.07 6.51
CA PRO A 7 0.47 -2.88 6.13
C PRO A 7 -0.38 -4.05 6.63
N SER A 8 -1.59 -3.74 7.08
CA SER A 8 -2.55 -4.74 7.53
C SER A 8 -3.54 -5.07 6.43
N SER A 9 -3.88 -6.35 6.27
CA SER A 9 -5.00 -6.75 5.42
C SER A 9 -6.29 -6.08 5.88
N ALA A 10 -7.15 -5.72 4.92
CA ALA A 10 -8.37 -4.98 5.18
C ALA A 10 -9.54 -5.62 4.42
N ALA A 11 -10.74 -5.50 4.99
CA ALA A 11 -11.96 -5.93 4.32
C ALA A 11 -12.96 -4.77 4.24
N VAL A 12 -13.08 -4.18 3.05
CA VAL A 12 -13.77 -2.90 2.81
C VAL A 12 -14.95 -3.14 1.88
N ALA A 13 -16.08 -2.46 2.11
CA ALA A 13 -17.23 -2.59 1.23
C ALA A 13 -17.02 -1.83 -0.09
N ASP A 14 -17.67 -2.28 -1.16
CA ASP A 14 -17.72 -1.55 -2.42
C ASP A 14 -18.18 -0.10 -2.21
N GLY A 15 -17.45 0.85 -2.80
CA GLY A 15 -17.68 2.29 -2.69
C GLY A 15 -17.08 2.96 -1.45
N ASP A 16 -16.74 2.23 -0.39
CA ASP A 16 -16.05 2.78 0.78
C ASP A 16 -14.55 2.99 0.51
N PRO A 17 -13.89 3.92 1.21
CA PRO A 17 -12.45 4.14 1.06
C PRO A 17 -11.62 3.07 1.77
N ALA A 18 -10.46 2.74 1.20
CA ALA A 18 -9.46 1.87 1.83
C ALA A 18 -8.13 2.60 2.00
N ARG A 19 -7.36 2.22 3.03
CA ARG A 19 -6.03 2.77 3.30
C ARG A 19 -5.09 1.68 3.79
N PHE A 20 -3.89 1.67 3.21
CA PHE A 20 -2.77 0.86 3.67
C PHE A 20 -1.64 1.78 4.12
N ASP A 21 -1.01 1.46 5.25
CA ASP A 21 0.10 2.22 5.81
C ASP A 21 1.28 1.30 6.08
N ALA A 22 2.46 1.68 5.60
CA ALA A 22 3.72 1.00 5.86
C ALA A 22 4.75 2.00 6.36
N MET A 23 5.32 1.74 7.53
CA MET A 23 6.42 2.55 8.07
C MET A 23 7.74 1.86 7.78
N VAL A 24 8.68 2.60 7.23
CA VAL A 24 9.91 2.06 6.65
C VAL A 24 11.12 2.62 7.39
N THR A 25 12.17 1.83 7.51
CA THR A 25 13.42 2.23 8.15
C THR A 25 14.60 1.78 7.30
N GLY A 26 15.69 2.52 7.39
CA GLY A 26 16.90 2.29 6.63
C GLY A 26 17.68 3.57 6.43
N SER A 27 18.99 3.42 6.31
CA SER A 27 19.93 4.50 6.00
C SER A 27 20.77 4.07 4.79
N PRO A 28 20.68 4.74 3.62
CA PRO A 28 19.71 5.80 3.26
C PRO A 28 18.24 5.38 3.39
N VAL A 29 17.33 6.37 3.39
CA VAL A 29 15.87 6.10 3.40
C VAL A 29 15.52 5.31 2.14
N PRO A 30 14.89 4.13 2.25
CA PRO A 30 14.58 3.32 1.08
C PRO A 30 13.52 3.98 0.19
N ASN A 31 13.63 3.75 -1.11
CA ASN A 31 12.55 4.00 -2.04
C ASN A 31 11.43 3.00 -1.82
N VAL A 32 10.19 3.49 -1.73
CA VAL A 32 9.00 2.67 -1.50
C VAL A 32 8.20 2.56 -2.79
N THR A 33 7.96 1.33 -3.23
CA THR A 33 7.13 1.01 -4.39
C THR A 33 5.98 0.14 -3.94
N TRP A 34 4.77 0.46 -4.39
CA TRP A 34 3.58 -0.34 -4.11
C TRP A 34 3.13 -1.06 -5.36
N LEU A 35 2.74 -2.33 -5.20
CA LEU A 35 2.24 -3.18 -6.26
C LEU A 35 0.87 -3.75 -5.87
N HIS A 36 -0.07 -3.78 -6.80
CA HIS A 36 -1.35 -4.47 -6.69
C HIS A 36 -1.34 -5.65 -7.65
N MET A 37 -1.47 -6.87 -7.12
CA MET A 37 -1.43 -8.11 -7.91
C MET A 37 -0.18 -8.19 -8.83
N GLY A 38 0.97 -7.70 -8.33
CA GLY A 38 2.23 -7.67 -9.08
C GLY A 38 2.40 -6.49 -10.05
N THR A 39 1.42 -5.60 -10.17
CA THR A 39 1.51 -4.40 -11.02
C THR A 39 1.74 -3.15 -10.18
N GLU A 40 2.72 -2.32 -10.55
CA GLU A 40 3.02 -1.06 -9.84
C GLU A 40 1.80 -0.13 -9.80
N ILE A 41 1.46 0.34 -8.60
CA ILE A 41 0.38 1.29 -8.36
C ILE A 41 0.92 2.70 -8.60
N ARG A 42 0.34 3.39 -9.57
CA ARG A 42 0.58 4.81 -9.80
C ARG A 42 -0.56 5.63 -9.24
N SER A 43 -0.26 6.83 -8.75
CA SER A 43 -1.27 7.77 -8.30
C SER A 43 -2.16 8.19 -9.48
N ASP A 44 -3.46 8.10 -9.28
CA ASP A 44 -4.52 8.48 -10.21
C ASP A 44 -5.69 9.12 -9.44
N THR A 45 -6.83 9.32 -10.13
CA THR A 45 -8.02 9.95 -9.54
C THR A 45 -8.59 9.17 -8.35
N ARG A 46 -8.55 7.84 -8.37
CA ARG A 46 -9.09 6.95 -7.30
C ARG A 46 -8.01 6.51 -6.31
N ARG A 47 -6.79 6.24 -6.77
CA ARG A 47 -5.70 5.71 -5.93
C ARG A 47 -4.62 6.76 -5.73
N LYS A 48 -4.20 7.01 -4.49
CA LYS A 48 -3.11 7.94 -4.17
C LYS A 48 -2.05 7.24 -3.36
N VAL A 49 -0.81 7.28 -3.86
CA VAL A 49 0.38 6.86 -3.12
C VAL A 49 1.03 8.10 -2.51
N VAL A 50 1.24 8.07 -1.20
CA VAL A 50 1.84 9.17 -0.43
C VAL A 50 3.04 8.63 0.32
N PHE A 51 4.15 9.37 0.31
CA PHE A 51 5.31 9.06 1.13
C PHE A 51 5.71 10.28 1.96
N ASP A 52 5.54 10.17 3.28
CA ASP A 52 5.98 11.17 4.25
C ASP A 52 7.41 10.84 4.69
N GLN A 53 8.38 11.54 4.11
CA GLN A 53 9.80 11.38 4.43
C GLN A 53 10.15 11.79 5.86
N SER A 54 9.37 12.66 6.51
CA SER A 54 9.64 13.08 7.89
C SER A 54 9.27 12.01 8.91
N LYS A 55 8.28 11.18 8.57
CA LYS A 55 7.78 10.07 9.40
C LYS A 55 8.20 8.70 8.88
N ASN A 56 8.94 8.66 7.79
CA ASN A 56 9.24 7.48 6.99
C ASN A 56 8.00 6.58 6.78
N MET A 57 6.87 7.19 6.43
CA MET A 57 5.59 6.50 6.31
C MET A 57 5.12 6.56 4.87
N SER A 58 4.87 5.39 4.26
CA SER A 58 4.20 5.29 2.98
C SER A 58 2.77 4.85 3.15
N SER A 59 1.85 5.49 2.44
CA SER A 59 0.42 5.18 2.48
C SER A 59 -0.15 5.06 1.07
N ILE A 60 -1.02 4.08 0.85
CA ILE A 60 -1.95 4.07 -0.29
C ILE A 60 -3.32 4.42 0.23
N VAL A 61 -3.99 5.35 -0.45
CA VAL A 61 -5.40 5.67 -0.22
C VAL A 61 -6.18 5.36 -1.48
N ILE A 62 -7.23 4.56 -1.34
CA ILE A 62 -8.19 4.25 -2.40
C ILE A 62 -9.50 4.95 -2.01
N SER A 63 -9.89 5.98 -2.75
CA SER A 63 -11.04 6.82 -2.39
C SER A 63 -12.38 6.09 -2.52
N GLN A 64 -12.50 5.21 -3.51
CA GLN A 64 -13.68 4.40 -3.77
C GLN A 64 -13.23 3.01 -4.22
N VAL A 65 -13.33 2.05 -3.32
CA VAL A 65 -13.00 0.64 -3.60
C VAL A 65 -14.01 0.07 -4.58
N GLN A 66 -13.49 -0.63 -5.59
CA GLN A 66 -14.26 -1.42 -6.55
C GLN A 66 -13.87 -2.90 -6.41
N PRO A 67 -14.68 -3.85 -6.92
CA PRO A 67 -14.35 -5.27 -6.87
C PRO A 67 -13.00 -5.60 -7.53
N SER A 68 -12.61 -4.83 -8.55
CA SER A 68 -11.31 -4.96 -9.23
C SER A 68 -10.12 -4.50 -8.39
N ASP A 69 -10.34 -3.71 -7.34
CA ASP A 69 -9.28 -3.28 -6.42
C ASP A 69 -8.96 -4.37 -5.39
N GLY A 70 -9.79 -5.41 -5.27
CA GLY A 70 -9.49 -6.56 -4.41
C GLY A 70 -8.19 -7.28 -4.79
N GLY A 71 -7.57 -7.93 -3.82
CA GLY A 71 -6.37 -8.74 -4.01
C GLY A 71 -5.18 -8.27 -3.18
N ASP A 72 -3.99 -8.67 -3.60
CA ASP A 72 -2.77 -8.51 -2.83
C ASP A 72 -2.05 -7.20 -3.13
N TYR A 73 -1.77 -6.44 -2.08
CA TYR A 73 -1.01 -5.19 -2.08
C TYR A 73 0.37 -5.45 -1.49
N THR A 74 1.40 -5.38 -2.33
CA THR A 74 2.79 -5.58 -1.93
C THR A 74 3.51 -4.24 -1.82
N CYS A 75 4.10 -3.97 -0.67
CA CYS A 75 5.01 -2.84 -0.46
C CYS A 75 6.45 -3.34 -0.58
N GLN A 76 7.22 -2.72 -1.46
CA GLN A 76 8.60 -3.08 -1.76
C GLN A 76 9.53 -1.90 -1.44
N LEU A 77 10.54 -2.16 -0.62
CA LEU A 77 11.54 -1.21 -0.17
C LEU A 77 12.86 -1.52 -0.85
N THR A 78 13.44 -0.54 -1.54
CA THR A 78 14.75 -0.71 -2.17
C THR A 78 15.69 0.39 -1.72
N ASN A 79 16.91 0.02 -1.36
CA ASN A 79 18.01 0.94 -1.04
C ASN A 79 19.33 0.35 -1.55
N ASP A 80 20.40 1.13 -1.56
CA ASP A 80 21.73 0.73 -2.05
C ASP A 80 22.27 -0.56 -1.40
N TYR A 81 21.82 -0.86 -0.18
CA TYR A 81 22.27 -2.00 0.62
C TYR A 81 21.31 -3.19 0.62
N GLY A 82 20.21 -3.14 -0.15
CA GLY A 82 19.33 -4.30 -0.32
C GLY A 82 17.85 -3.96 -0.49
N GLN A 83 17.02 -4.98 -0.36
CA GLN A 83 15.58 -4.91 -0.63
C GLN A 83 14.77 -5.66 0.42
N ALA A 84 13.55 -5.18 0.70
CA ALA A 84 12.58 -5.87 1.55
C ALA A 84 11.19 -5.74 0.92
N ALA A 85 10.31 -6.71 1.13
CA ALA A 85 8.93 -6.65 0.66
C ALA A 85 7.96 -7.22 1.71
N CYS A 86 6.73 -6.71 1.73
CA CYS A 86 5.64 -7.28 2.52
C CYS A 86 4.31 -7.13 1.77
N THR A 87 3.38 -8.04 2.05
CA THR A 87 2.10 -8.11 1.34
C THR A 87 0.94 -8.06 2.32
N ALA A 88 -0.09 -7.29 1.97
CA ALA A 88 -1.36 -7.20 2.67
C ALA A 88 -2.50 -7.42 1.68
N GLN A 89 -3.61 -8.01 2.13
CA GLN A 89 -4.72 -8.36 1.25
C GLN A 89 -5.89 -7.38 1.43
N LEU A 90 -6.49 -6.92 0.33
CA LEU A 90 -7.76 -6.20 0.31
C LEU A 90 -8.89 -7.15 -0.09
N LEU A 91 -9.81 -7.42 0.84
CA LEU A 91 -11.05 -8.13 0.58
C LEU A 91 -12.18 -7.12 0.33
N VAL A 92 -12.77 -7.16 -0.86
CA VAL A 92 -13.93 -6.30 -1.18
C VAL A 92 -15.21 -7.02 -0.73
N LYS A 93 -15.90 -6.46 0.25
CA LYS A 93 -17.20 -6.96 0.71
C LYS A 93 -18.29 -6.49 -0.25
N GLY A 94 -19.12 -7.41 -0.71
CA GLY A 94 -20.20 -7.13 -1.66
C GLY A 94 -21.18 -6.05 -1.18
N ILE A 95 -21.71 -5.33 -2.16
CA ILE A 95 -22.63 -4.17 -2.17
C ILE A 95 -23.45 -4.02 -0.87
N LYS A 96 -23.38 -2.82 -0.27
CA LYS A 96 -24.42 -2.33 0.65
C LYS A 96 -25.75 -2.30 -0.11
N LYS A 97 -26.60 -3.33 0.07
CA LYS A 97 -27.98 -3.36 -0.45
C LYS A 97 -28.79 -2.18 0.07
#